data_AF-A0A519ZAB3-F1
#
_entry.id   AF-A0A519ZAB3-F1
#
_cell.length_a   1.000
_cell.length_b   1.000
_cell.length_c   1.000
_cell.angle_alpha   90.00
_cell.angle_beta   90.00
_cell.angle_gamma   90.00
#
_symmetry.space_group_name_H-M   'P 1'
#
loop_
_entity.id
_entity.type
_entity.pdbx_description
1 polymer ?
#
loop_
_entity_poly.entity_id
_entity_poly.type
_entity_poly.pdbx_seq_one_letter_code
_entity_poly.pdbx_strand_id
1 'polypeptide(L)'
;MSIISHRQEVIKLYRDIVRATRLFSWPNEQGVLWSEILRRNARQEFEEARFEKDPTLIIRMLVVGRDCLNQTVESLIKKSKGFQK
;
A
#
# COMPACT_ATOMS: atom_id res chain seq x y z
N MET A 1 16.22 15.94 -9.86
CA MET A 1 15.01 15.07 -9.85
C MET A 1 13.83 15.95 -10.19
N SER A 2 13.14 15.65 -11.30
CA SER A 2 11.97 16.40 -11.76
C SER A 2 10.94 16.50 -10.62
N ILE A 3 10.38 17.69 -10.41
CA ILE A 3 9.38 18.01 -9.38
C ILE A 3 8.09 17.25 -9.75
N ILE A 4 8.05 15.95 -9.49
CA ILE A 4 6.76 15.26 -9.40
C ILE A 4 6.09 15.89 -8.19
N SER A 5 4.96 16.55 -8.42
CA SER A 5 4.19 17.16 -7.33
C SER A 5 3.88 16.08 -6.29
N HIS A 6 4.11 16.36 -5.01
CA HIS A 6 3.80 15.45 -3.89
C HIS A 6 2.42 14.79 -4.04
N ARG A 7 1.44 15.52 -4.59
CA ARG A 7 0.09 14.99 -4.89
C ARG A 7 0.08 13.83 -5.87
N GLN A 8 0.89 13.89 -6.93
CA GLN A 8 0.97 12.83 -7.94
C GLN A 8 1.57 11.55 -7.34
N GLU A 9 2.64 11.67 -6.55
CA GLU A 9 3.23 10.52 -5.87
C GLU A 9 2.31 9.91 -4.81
N VAL A 10 1.56 10.73 -4.05
CA VAL A 10 0.52 10.24 -3.12
C VAL A 10 -0.53 9.41 -3.86
N ILE A 11 -1.09 9.93 -4.96
CA ILE A 11 -2.10 9.22 -5.76
C ILE A 11 -1.52 7.94 -6.37
N LYS A 12 -0.27 7.98 -6.83
CA LYS A 12 0.42 6.81 -7.39
C LYS A 12 0.59 5.73 -6.33
N LEU A 13 1.12 6.09 -5.16
CA LEU A 13 1.28 5.17 -4.03
C LEU A 13 -0.06 4.55 -3.61
N TYR A 14 -1.12 5.36 -3.47
CA TYR A 14 -2.46 4.86 -3.16
C TYR A 14 -2.93 3.80 -4.17
N ARG A 15 -2.82 4.09 -5.48
CA ARG A 15 -3.23 3.16 -6.53
C ARG A 15 -2.39 1.88 -6.51
N ASP A 16 -1.10 1.98 -6.23
CA ASP A 16 -0.21 0.84 -6.16
C ASP A 16 -0.57 -0.06 -4.97
N ILE A 17 -0.86 0.52 -3.80
CA ILE A 17 -1.37 -0.21 -2.63
C ILE A 17 -2.68 -0.93 -2.98
N VAL A 18 -3.67 -0.23 -3.53
CA VAL A 18 -4.98 -0.81 -3.90
C VAL A 18 -4.85 -1.94 -4.93
N ARG A 19 -3.88 -1.87 -5.85
CA ARG A 19 -3.57 -2.97 -6.77
C ARG A 19 -2.94 -4.14 -6.04
N ALA A 20 -1.99 -3.89 -5.15
CA ALA A 20 -1.33 -4.94 -4.38
C ALA A 20 -2.28 -5.69 -3.45
N THR A 21 -3.33 -5.04 -2.93
CA THR A 21 -4.32 -5.76 -2.09
C THR A 21 -5.02 -6.89 -2.84
N ARG A 22 -5.09 -6.85 -4.17
CA ARG A 22 -5.67 -7.92 -4.99
C ARG A 22 -4.88 -9.23 -4.95
N LEU A 23 -3.60 -9.17 -4.53
CA LEU A 23 -2.79 -10.37 -4.31
C LEU A 23 -3.25 -11.18 -3.09
N PHE A 24 -4.06 -10.57 -2.21
CA PHE A 24 -4.58 -11.18 -1.00
C PHE A 24 -5.99 -11.75 -1.22
N SER A 25 -6.08 -12.79 -2.05
CA SER A 25 -7.36 -13.38 -2.50
C SER A 25 -7.98 -14.40 -1.54
N TRP A 26 -7.35 -14.69 -0.40
CA TRP A 26 -7.87 -15.64 0.60
C TRP A 26 -8.67 -14.93 1.72
N PRO A 27 -9.66 -15.62 2.33
CA PRO A 27 -10.39 -15.09 3.46
C PRO A 27 -9.57 -15.12 4.75
N ASN A 28 -9.92 -14.25 5.70
CA ASN A 28 -9.48 -14.31 7.08
C ASN A 28 -10.29 -15.36 7.87
N GLU A 29 -10.01 -15.49 9.17
CA GLU A 29 -10.68 -16.44 10.07
C GLU A 29 -12.20 -16.22 10.16
N GLN A 30 -12.67 -15.00 9.89
CA GLN A 30 -14.08 -14.60 9.89
C GLN A 30 -14.74 -14.77 8.50
N GLY A 31 -14.03 -15.33 7.51
CA GLY A 31 -14.54 -15.55 6.15
C GLY A 31 -14.47 -14.33 5.23
N VAL A 32 -13.92 -13.20 5.69
CA VAL A 32 -13.82 -11.94 4.93
C VAL A 32 -12.51 -11.90 4.14
N LEU A 33 -12.57 -11.53 2.86
CA LEU A 33 -11.37 -11.44 2.02
C LEU A 33 -10.37 -10.40 2.55
N TRP A 34 -9.11 -10.79 2.71
CA TRP A 34 -8.04 -9.85 3.10
C TRP A 34 -7.92 -8.67 2.13
N SER A 35 -8.13 -8.88 0.84
CA SER A 35 -8.13 -7.80 -0.16
C SER A 35 -9.14 -6.68 0.11
N GLU A 36 -10.28 -7.01 0.73
CA GLU A 36 -11.33 -6.05 1.09
C GLU A 36 -10.92 -5.25 2.33
N ILE A 37 -10.48 -5.94 3.37
CA ILE A 37 -10.01 -5.35 4.63
C ILE A 37 -8.86 -4.38 4.34
N LEU A 38 -7.84 -4.84 3.62
CA LEU A 38 -6.66 -4.03 3.29
C LEU A 38 -7.02 -2.81 2.45
N ARG A 39 -7.96 -2.94 1.51
CA ARG A 39 -8.43 -1.80 0.69
C ARG A 39 -9.15 -0.77 1.54
N ARG A 40 -9.99 -1.21 2.48
CA ARG A 40 -10.71 -0.33 3.40
C ARG A 40 -9.73 0.41 4.32
N ASN A 41 -8.77 -0.30 4.89
CA ASN A 41 -7.74 0.29 5.77
C ASN A 41 -6.89 1.31 5.02
N ALA A 42 -6.38 0.96 3.82
CA ALA A 42 -5.62 1.90 3.00
C ALA A 42 -6.44 3.15 2.63
N ARG A 43 -7.75 3.02 2.37
CA ARG A 43 -8.60 4.19 2.15
C ARG A 43 -8.70 5.05 3.42
N GLN A 44 -8.91 4.42 4.56
CA GLN A 44 -9.04 5.13 5.83
C GLN A 44 -7.77 5.91 6.17
N GLU A 45 -6.59 5.28 6.09
CA GLU A 45 -5.30 5.93 6.38
C GLU A 45 -5.05 7.16 5.48
N PHE A 46 -5.37 7.07 4.19
CA PHE A 46 -5.20 8.20 3.26
C PHE A 46 -6.21 9.33 3.50
N GLU A 47 -7.44 9.02 3.93
CA GLU A 47 -8.43 10.04 4.29
C GLU A 47 -8.06 10.73 5.62
N GLU A 48 -7.55 9.98 6.60
CA GLU A 48 -7.05 10.53 7.88
C GLU A 48 -5.89 11.52 7.64
N ALA A 49 -4.99 11.21 6.71
CA ALA A 49 -3.85 12.06 6.36
C ALA A 49 -4.16 13.16 5.32
N ARG A 50 -5.40 13.26 4.83
CA ARG A 50 -5.77 14.14 3.69
C ARG A 50 -5.42 15.61 3.89
N PHE A 51 -5.48 16.08 5.14
CA PHE A 51 -5.24 17.48 5.49
C PHE A 51 -3.81 17.75 5.97
N GLU A 52 -2.92 16.77 5.90
CA GLU A 52 -1.51 16.97 6.21
C GLU A 52 -0.90 17.99 5.23
N LYS A 53 -0.16 18.95 5.79
CA LYS A 53 0.46 20.06 5.04
C LYS A 53 1.96 20.15 5.27
N ASP A 54 2.51 19.48 6.28
CA ASP A 54 3.94 19.44 6.51
C ASP A 54 4.63 18.63 5.40
N PRO A 55 5.47 19.29 4.56
CA PRO A 55 6.16 18.60 3.47
C PRO A 55 7.07 17.47 3.98
N THR A 56 7.68 17.62 5.14
CA THR A 56 8.59 16.63 5.72
C THR A 56 7.83 15.37 6.12
N LEU A 57 6.67 15.52 6.75
CA LEU A 57 5.82 14.40 7.10
C LEU A 57 5.28 13.70 5.84
N ILE A 58 4.82 14.46 4.84
CA ILE A 58 4.34 13.90 3.57
C ILE A 58 5.44 13.07 2.89
N ILE A 59 6.65 13.61 2.79
CA ILE A 59 7.79 12.89 2.19
C ILE A 59 8.09 11.62 2.98
N ARG A 60 8.12 11.70 4.31
CA ARG A 60 8.38 10.53 5.17
C ARG A 60 7.31 9.45 4.98
N MET A 61 6.03 9.82 4.93
CA MET A 61 4.93 8.89 4.68
C MET A 61 5.04 8.23 3.31
N LEU A 62 5.39 8.99 2.27
CA LEU A 62 5.59 8.46 0.92
C LEU A 62 6.73 7.45 0.86
N VAL A 63 7.89 7.79 1.44
CA VAL A 63 9.08 6.93 1.43
C VAL A 63 8.81 5.65 2.22
N VAL A 64 8.36 5.78 3.47
CA VAL A 64 8.08 4.62 4.33
C VAL A 64 6.96 3.76 3.73
N GLY A 65 5.88 4.37 3.23
CA GLY A 65 4.79 3.64 2.59
C GLY A 65 5.22 2.87 1.35
N ARG A 66 6.11 3.44 0.53
CA ARG A 66 6.69 2.75 -0.64
C ARG A 66 7.55 1.57 -0.23
N ASP A 67 8.39 1.74 0.79
CA ASP A 67 9.26 0.66 1.28
C ASP A 67 8.45 -0.50 1.87
N CYS A 68 7.44 -0.21 2.70
CA CYS A 68 6.54 -1.22 3.24
C CYS A 68 5.78 -1.98 2.14
N LEU A 69 5.29 -1.28 1.11
CA LEU A 69 4.62 -1.90 -0.02
C LEU A 69 5.57 -2.85 -0.77
N ASN A 70 6.78 -2.39 -1.09
CA ASN A 70 7.78 -3.18 -1.80
C ASN A 70 8.15 -4.45 -1.03
N GLN A 71 8.42 -4.33 0.27
CA GLN A 71 8.73 -5.47 1.13
C GLN A 71 7.57 -6.47 1.18
N THR A 72 6.33 -5.98 1.31
CA THR A 72 5.14 -6.83 1.37
C THR A 72 4.96 -7.63 0.07
N VAL A 73 5.06 -6.95 -1.08
CA VAL A 73 4.95 -7.60 -2.40
C VAL A 73 6.08 -8.60 -2.62
N GLU A 74 7.31 -8.24 -2.26
CA GLU A 74 8.46 -9.13 -2.37
C GLU A 74 8.28 -10.39 -1.51
N SER A 75 7.86 -10.24 -0.26
CA SER A 75 7.56 -11.36 0.64
C SER A 75 6.46 -12.27 0.10
N LEU A 76 5.41 -11.71 -0.50
CA LEU A 76 4.36 -12.50 -1.15
C LEU A 76 4.88 -13.28 -2.36
N ILE A 77 5.68 -12.64 -3.22
CA ILE A 77 6.29 -13.29 -4.38
C ILE A 77 7.23 -14.42 -3.93
N LYS A 78 8.05 -14.18 -2.90
CA LYS A 78 8.94 -15.20 -2.33
C LYS A 78 8.15 -16.41 -1.80
N LYS A 79 7.05 -16.16 -1.07
CA LYS A 79 6.15 -17.23 -0.62
C LYS A 79 5.57 -17.99 -1.82
N SER A 80 4.98 -17.29 -2.78
CA SER A 80 4.40 -17.90 -3.99
C SER A 80 5.40 -18.77 -4.78
N LYS A 81 6.67 -18.35 -4.89
CA LYS A 81 7.73 -19.13 -5.55
C LYS A 81 8.23 -20.30 -4.71
N GLY A 82 8.26 -20.16 -3.38
CA GLY A 82 8.63 -21.22 -2.45
C GLY A 82 7.62 -22.38 -2.40
N PHE A 83 6.35 -22.11 -2.71
CA PHE A 83 5.30 -23.13 -2.84
C PHE A 83 5.39 -23.98 -4.13
N GLN A 84 6.29 -23.65 -5.08
CA GLN A 84 6.47 -24.40 -6.34
C GLN A 84 7.65 -25.39 -6.33
N LYS A 85 8.20 -25.74 -5.16
CA LYS A 85 9.24 -26.78 -5.01
C LYS A 85 8.74 -27.97 -4.23
#